data_AF-A0A1F9FEZ0-F1
#
_entry.id   AF-A0A1F9FEZ0-F1
#
_cell.length_a   1.000
_cell.length_b   1.000
_cell.length_c   1.000
_cell.angle_alpha   90.00
_cell.angle_beta   90.00
_cell.angle_gamma   90.00
#
_symmetry.space_group_name_H-M   'P 1'
#
loop_
_entity.id
_entity.type
_entity.pdbx_description
1 polymer ?
#
loop_
_entity_poly.entity_id
_entity_poly.type
_entity_poly.pdbx_seq_one_letter_code
_entity_poly.pdbx_strand_id
1 'polypeptide(L)'
;MIRGTFQDQGHDVSWDLSFHKIHGWDSMGWGLGFPNLFNIYWHTAQMDTKVNGSITLDGKRYIIENADGYQDRNWGHRFPEWWFWIVSNAFDQNPESSFAAGGGHAQFKKDVAPLPTALLFALRHEDQLYEFRSSDFGNFFDWDFKLGSWNVTASDGFKKLEVTAWVDPKDMMDLQFHTPDGKIFHDYETLCGNLHVKLFERKALLFPWEKVVDLTSIQKAGLELGMDHIYDNDHFYGKTP
;
A
#
# COMPACT_ATOMS: atom_id res chain seq x y z
N MET A 1 5.42 15.53 -15.23
CA MET A 1 6.82 15.70 -14.78
C MET A 1 6.80 16.28 -13.37
N ILE A 2 7.67 15.81 -12.50
CA ILE A 2 7.88 16.31 -11.14
C ILE A 2 9.34 16.76 -11.07
N ARG A 3 9.54 18.03 -10.73
CA ARG A 3 10.85 18.65 -10.61
C ARG A 3 10.96 19.31 -9.27
N GLY A 4 12.12 19.25 -8.66
CA GLY A 4 12.36 19.92 -7.40
C GLY A 4 13.82 19.88 -6.99
N THR A 5 14.10 20.67 -5.96
CA THR A 5 15.39 20.75 -5.30
C THR A 5 15.13 20.90 -3.81
N PHE A 6 15.93 20.26 -2.98
CA PHE A 6 15.86 20.35 -1.54
C PHE A 6 17.27 20.38 -0.96
N GLN A 7 17.46 21.22 0.06
CA GLN A 7 18.72 21.34 0.79
C GLN A 7 18.40 21.26 2.27
N ASP A 8 19.00 20.30 2.97
CA ASP A 8 18.89 20.17 4.42
C ASP A 8 20.13 19.49 5.00
N GLN A 9 20.51 19.91 6.20
CA GLN A 9 21.63 19.33 6.96
C GLN A 9 22.94 19.17 6.16
N GLY A 10 23.20 20.05 5.19
CA GLY A 10 24.40 20.02 4.36
C GLY A 10 24.33 19.08 3.14
N HIS A 11 23.17 18.45 2.90
CA HIS A 11 22.89 17.67 1.71
C HIS A 11 22.12 18.48 0.68
N ASP A 12 22.42 18.27 -0.60
CA ASP A 12 21.69 18.82 -1.74
C ASP A 12 21.11 17.68 -2.57
N VAL A 13 19.81 17.74 -2.80
CA VAL A 13 19.12 16.82 -3.72
C VAL A 13 18.32 17.60 -4.74
N SER A 14 18.42 17.20 -6.00
CA SER A 14 17.60 17.70 -7.10
C SER A 14 17.07 16.57 -7.96
N TRP A 15 15.87 16.74 -8.51
CA TRP A 15 15.25 15.72 -9.35
C TRP A 15 14.49 16.33 -10.52
N ASP A 16 14.50 15.60 -11.64
CA ASP A 16 13.62 15.81 -12.78
C ASP A 16 13.12 14.45 -13.22
N LEU A 17 11.87 14.15 -12.86
CA LEU A 17 11.24 12.85 -13.07
C LEU A 17 9.99 12.98 -13.94
N SER A 18 9.82 12.03 -14.84
CA SER A 18 8.64 11.85 -15.68
C SER A 18 8.02 10.49 -15.38
N PHE A 19 6.70 10.46 -15.39
CA PHE A 19 5.91 9.28 -15.03
C PHE A 19 4.97 8.98 -16.18
N HIS A 20 5.02 7.74 -16.65
CA HIS A 20 4.13 7.21 -17.67
C HIS A 20 3.17 6.22 -17.03
N LYS A 21 1.98 6.70 -16.70
CA LYS A 21 0.92 5.90 -16.08
C LYS A 21 0.54 4.74 -17.01
N ILE A 22 0.60 3.52 -16.50
CA ILE A 22 0.08 2.32 -17.16
C ILE A 22 -1.30 2.00 -16.58
N HIS A 23 -1.41 1.90 -15.25
CA HIS A 23 -2.66 1.56 -14.59
C HIS A 23 -2.83 2.33 -13.27
N GLY A 24 -4.05 2.72 -12.96
CA GLY A 24 -4.43 3.27 -11.65
C GLY A 24 -5.66 2.55 -11.14
N TRP A 25 -5.89 2.62 -9.84
CA TRP A 25 -6.93 1.85 -9.17
C TRP A 25 -7.74 2.75 -8.24
N ASP A 26 -9.07 2.67 -8.36
CA ASP A 26 -10.00 3.32 -7.43
C ASP A 26 -10.10 2.50 -6.15
N SER A 27 -9.16 2.70 -5.23
CA SER A 27 -9.00 1.84 -4.05
C SER A 27 -10.21 1.84 -3.12
N MET A 28 -10.88 2.97 -2.91
CA MET A 28 -12.07 3.05 -2.04
C MET A 28 -13.40 2.82 -2.78
N GLY A 29 -13.39 2.72 -4.12
CA GLY A 29 -14.58 2.49 -4.92
C GLY A 29 -15.66 3.54 -4.65
N TRP A 30 -16.88 3.09 -4.31
CA TRP A 30 -18.00 4.00 -4.03
C TRP A 30 -17.69 5.04 -2.94
N GLY A 31 -16.77 4.74 -2.02
CA GLY A 31 -16.37 5.64 -0.94
C GLY A 31 -15.79 6.97 -1.42
N LEU A 32 -15.12 7.00 -2.58
CA LEU A 32 -14.60 8.25 -3.18
C LEU A 32 -15.73 9.19 -3.63
N GLY A 33 -16.92 8.65 -3.91
CA GLY A 33 -18.09 9.41 -4.36
C GLY A 33 -18.78 10.23 -3.27
N PHE A 34 -18.37 10.09 -2.00
CA PHE A 34 -18.99 10.77 -0.86
C PHE A 34 -17.97 11.65 -0.12
N PRO A 35 -17.75 12.90 -0.56
CA PRO A 35 -16.81 13.82 0.10
C PRO A 35 -17.20 14.08 1.56
N ASN A 36 -16.19 14.15 2.43
CA ASN A 36 -16.32 14.40 3.88
C ASN A 36 -17.07 13.33 4.70
N LEU A 37 -17.30 12.14 4.14
CA LEU A 37 -17.80 10.99 4.89
C LEU A 37 -16.73 10.45 5.85
N PHE A 38 -15.48 10.36 5.38
CA PHE A 38 -14.34 9.81 6.12
C PHE A 38 -13.33 10.90 6.52
N ASN A 39 -12.53 10.61 7.56
CA ASN A 39 -11.40 11.46 7.98
C ASN A 39 -10.26 11.48 6.95
N ILE A 40 -10.04 10.36 6.29
CA ILE A 40 -9.03 10.16 5.25
C ILE A 40 -9.62 9.40 4.06
N TYR A 41 -9.09 9.70 2.89
CA TYR A 41 -9.36 9.05 1.62
C TYR A 41 -8.06 8.59 1.02
N TRP A 42 -8.07 7.38 0.47
CA TRP A 42 -6.94 6.76 -0.20
C TRP A 42 -7.28 6.54 -1.66
N HIS A 43 -6.32 6.82 -2.55
CA HIS A 43 -6.47 6.57 -3.98
C HIS A 43 -5.15 6.18 -4.60
N THR A 44 -5.06 4.96 -5.12
CA THR A 44 -3.90 4.49 -5.85
C THR A 44 -3.90 5.04 -7.28
N ALA A 45 -3.45 6.29 -7.44
CA ALA A 45 -3.49 7.02 -8.69
C ALA A 45 -2.74 6.30 -9.85
N GLN A 46 -1.63 5.63 -9.53
CA GLN A 46 -0.81 4.83 -10.44
C GLN A 46 -0.27 3.60 -9.69
N MET A 47 -1.00 2.49 -9.72
CA MET A 47 -0.50 1.20 -9.19
C MET A 47 0.59 0.59 -10.09
N ASP A 48 0.63 1.03 -11.35
CA ASP A 48 1.65 0.67 -12.31
C ASP A 48 2.03 1.89 -13.16
N THR A 49 3.30 2.27 -13.11
CA THR A 49 3.86 3.39 -13.88
C THR A 49 5.33 3.16 -14.19
N LYS A 50 5.77 3.69 -15.33
CA LYS A 50 7.19 3.73 -15.67
C LYS A 50 7.77 5.11 -15.39
N VAL A 51 8.90 5.14 -14.71
CA VAL A 51 9.61 6.35 -14.30
C VAL A 51 10.85 6.53 -15.17
N ASN A 52 11.04 7.75 -15.66
CA ASN A 52 12.25 8.15 -16.38
C ASN A 52 12.73 9.50 -15.86
N GLY A 53 14.04 9.73 -15.82
CA GLY A 53 14.60 11.03 -15.45
C GLY A 53 15.94 10.92 -14.74
N SER A 54 16.18 11.84 -13.81
CA SER A 54 17.39 11.80 -12.99
C SER A 54 17.20 12.39 -11.60
N ILE A 55 17.96 11.86 -10.65
CA ILE A 55 18.13 12.39 -9.30
C ILE A 55 19.61 12.75 -9.15
N THR A 56 19.93 13.94 -8.64
CA THR A 56 21.29 14.30 -8.24
C THR A 56 21.31 14.45 -6.74
N LEU A 57 22.19 13.70 -6.06
CA LEU A 57 22.42 13.78 -4.62
C LEU A 57 23.88 14.15 -4.38
N ASP A 58 24.15 15.28 -3.71
CA ASP A 58 25.49 15.77 -3.38
C ASP A 58 26.44 15.79 -4.59
N GLY A 59 25.93 16.26 -5.73
CA GLY A 59 26.65 16.31 -7.00
C GLY A 59 26.76 14.98 -7.76
N LYS A 60 26.38 13.84 -7.16
CA LYS A 60 26.31 12.54 -7.84
C LYS A 60 24.96 12.36 -8.54
N ARG A 61 25.01 12.21 -9.86
CA ARG A 61 23.82 12.03 -10.71
C ARG A 61 23.49 10.55 -10.91
N TYR A 62 22.24 10.20 -10.68
CA TYR A 62 21.62 8.91 -10.95
C TYR A 62 20.64 9.07 -12.11
N ILE A 63 20.75 8.21 -13.12
CA ILE A 63 19.82 8.18 -14.25
C ILE A 63 18.81 7.07 -14.00
N ILE A 64 17.53 7.39 -14.21
CA ILE A 64 16.42 6.47 -14.08
C ILE A 64 15.84 6.27 -15.48
N GLU A 65 15.87 5.03 -15.96
CA GLU A 65 15.37 4.66 -17.28
C GLU A 65 14.38 3.50 -17.14
N ASN A 66 13.14 3.73 -17.57
CA ASN A 66 12.06 2.75 -17.58
C ASN A 66 11.91 1.96 -16.26
N ALA A 67 12.11 2.63 -15.13
CA ALA A 67 12.02 2.00 -13.81
C ALA A 67 10.55 1.81 -13.41
N ASP A 68 10.28 0.75 -12.67
CA ASP A 68 8.98 0.54 -12.03
C ASP A 68 8.74 1.63 -10.98
N GLY A 69 7.53 2.20 -10.97
CA GLY A 69 7.14 3.18 -9.98
C GLY A 69 5.71 3.02 -9.52
N TYR A 70 5.40 3.72 -8.44
CA TYR A 70 4.10 3.77 -7.80
C TYR A 70 3.74 5.23 -7.47
N GLN A 71 2.45 5.58 -7.58
CA GLN A 71 1.94 6.86 -7.09
C GLN A 71 0.55 6.71 -6.48
N ASP A 72 0.35 7.29 -5.31
CA ASP A 72 -0.94 7.41 -4.66
C ASP A 72 -1.32 8.87 -4.43
N ARG A 73 -2.54 9.06 -3.93
CA ARG A 73 -3.08 10.33 -3.46
C ARG A 73 -3.90 10.03 -2.22
N ASN A 74 -3.45 10.57 -1.11
CA ASN A 74 -4.17 10.49 0.16
C ASN A 74 -4.59 11.90 0.55
N TRP A 75 -5.85 12.09 0.93
CA TRP A 75 -6.36 13.40 1.35
C TRP A 75 -7.41 13.24 2.44
N GLY A 76 -7.59 14.29 3.23
CA GLY A 76 -8.48 14.23 4.38
C GLY A 76 -8.30 15.43 5.28
N HIS A 77 -8.88 15.34 6.47
CA HIS A 77 -8.72 16.36 7.51
C HIS A 77 -7.94 15.85 8.73
N ARG A 78 -7.65 14.55 8.81
CA ARG A 78 -6.83 13.94 9.86
C ARG A 78 -6.27 12.59 9.38
N PHE A 79 -5.09 12.21 9.87
CA PHE A 79 -4.61 10.83 9.76
C PHE A 79 -5.57 9.84 10.47
N PRO A 80 -5.63 8.57 10.03
CA PRO A 80 -6.27 7.50 10.79
C PRO A 80 -5.50 7.21 12.08
N GLU A 81 -6.05 6.37 12.96
CA GLU A 81 -5.32 5.91 14.16
C GLU A 81 -4.06 5.12 13.77
N TRP A 82 -4.19 4.29 12.73
CA TRP A 82 -3.10 3.57 12.10
C TRP A 82 -3.43 3.29 10.64
N TRP A 83 -2.41 3.02 9.82
CA TRP A 83 -2.55 2.55 8.44
C TRP A 83 -1.53 1.48 8.10
N PHE A 84 -1.78 0.77 7.02
CA PHE A 84 -0.78 -0.07 6.34
C PHE A 84 -0.79 0.23 4.86
N TRP A 85 0.34 -0.02 4.21
CA TRP A 85 0.47 0.06 2.75
C TRP A 85 1.39 -1.06 2.26
N ILE A 86 1.03 -1.70 1.14
CA ILE A 86 1.82 -2.77 0.52
C ILE A 86 1.71 -2.59 -0.99
N VAL A 87 2.83 -2.33 -1.65
CA VAL A 87 2.87 -2.09 -3.10
C VAL A 87 4.02 -2.85 -3.75
N SER A 88 3.78 -3.39 -4.93
CA SER A 88 4.84 -3.81 -5.86
C SER A 88 4.28 -3.90 -7.26
N ASN A 89 5.02 -3.38 -8.23
CA ASN A 89 4.81 -3.61 -9.65
C ASN A 89 6.06 -4.19 -10.33
N ALA A 90 6.90 -4.85 -9.53
CA ALA A 90 8.17 -5.41 -9.96
C ALA A 90 8.27 -6.89 -9.53
N PHE A 91 7.35 -7.71 -10.04
CA PHE A 91 7.32 -9.15 -9.75
C PHE A 91 8.30 -9.93 -10.63
N ASP A 92 8.99 -10.88 -10.01
CA ASP A 92 9.94 -11.74 -10.70
C ASP A 92 9.19 -12.60 -11.73
N GLN A 93 9.72 -12.65 -12.95
CA GLN A 93 9.15 -13.34 -14.11
C GLN A 93 7.79 -12.81 -14.61
N ASN A 94 7.20 -11.80 -13.94
CA ASN A 94 5.86 -11.30 -14.24
C ASN A 94 5.82 -9.74 -14.21
N PRO A 95 6.61 -9.05 -15.04
CA PRO A 95 6.81 -7.60 -14.95
C PRO A 95 5.58 -6.75 -15.31
N GLU A 96 4.54 -7.36 -15.86
CA GLU A 96 3.25 -6.70 -16.19
C GLU A 96 2.25 -6.75 -15.02
N SER A 97 2.59 -7.45 -13.94
CA SER A 97 1.73 -7.57 -12.77
C SER A 97 1.99 -6.43 -11.81
N SER A 98 0.92 -5.95 -11.17
CA SER A 98 1.03 -4.96 -10.12
C SER A 98 0.08 -5.25 -8.99
N PHE A 99 0.51 -4.91 -7.79
CA PHE A 99 -0.20 -5.13 -6.56
C PHE A 99 -0.17 -3.84 -5.75
N ALA A 100 -1.33 -3.47 -5.23
CA ALA A 100 -1.47 -2.38 -4.30
C ALA A 100 -2.48 -2.78 -3.23
N ALA A 101 -2.11 -2.59 -1.98
CA ALA A 101 -3.00 -2.74 -0.85
C ALA A 101 -2.75 -1.66 0.16
N GLY A 102 -3.79 -1.34 0.91
CA GLY A 102 -3.70 -0.39 1.99
C GLY A 102 -5.02 -0.17 2.71
N GLY A 103 -4.98 0.76 3.65
CA GLY A 103 -6.11 1.08 4.49
C GLY A 103 -5.66 1.21 5.94
N GLY A 104 -6.59 1.02 6.87
CA GLY A 104 -6.36 1.30 8.28
C GLY A 104 -7.63 1.68 9.00
N HIS A 105 -7.48 2.19 10.22
CA HIS A 105 -8.61 2.57 11.06
C HIS A 105 -9.04 4.01 10.77
N ALA A 106 -9.84 4.16 9.71
CA ALA A 106 -10.53 5.41 9.40
C ALA A 106 -11.63 5.73 10.44
N GLN A 107 -11.99 7.01 10.54
CA GLN A 107 -13.03 7.51 11.42
C GLN A 107 -14.08 8.27 10.61
N PHE A 108 -15.35 8.17 11.01
CA PHE A 108 -16.40 9.03 10.48
C PHE A 108 -16.21 10.48 10.97
N LYS A 109 -16.67 11.45 10.17
CA LYS A 109 -16.62 12.89 10.49
C LYS A 109 -17.37 13.30 11.79
N LYS A 110 -18.21 12.44 12.37
CA LYS A 110 -19.16 12.82 13.44
C LYS A 110 -19.07 11.95 14.71
N ASP A 111 -17.93 11.37 15.06
CA ASP A 111 -17.79 10.49 16.24
C ASP A 111 -18.90 9.41 16.35
N VAL A 112 -19.56 9.08 15.23
CA VAL A 112 -20.67 8.13 15.16
C VAL A 112 -20.04 6.76 14.99
N ALA A 113 -19.48 6.24 16.08
CA ALA A 113 -18.74 5.00 16.17
C ALA A 113 -17.48 4.92 15.27
N PRO A 114 -16.45 4.16 15.68
CA PRO A 114 -15.34 3.82 14.80
C PRO A 114 -15.86 3.06 13.57
N LEU A 115 -15.28 3.33 12.40
CA LEU A 115 -15.46 2.45 11.24
C LEU A 115 -14.68 1.15 11.48
N PRO A 116 -15.17 0.00 10.98
CA PRO A 116 -14.30 -1.16 10.88
C PRO A 116 -13.07 -0.81 10.02
N THR A 117 -11.96 -1.48 10.29
CA THR A 117 -10.72 -1.35 9.52
C THR A 117 -10.99 -1.41 8.02
N ALA A 118 -10.57 -0.37 7.30
CA ALA A 118 -10.55 -0.40 5.85
C ALA A 118 -9.43 -1.32 5.37
N LEU A 119 -9.78 -2.32 4.57
CA LEU A 119 -8.85 -3.26 3.95
C LEU A 119 -9.12 -3.23 2.45
N LEU A 120 -8.19 -2.64 1.70
CA LEU A 120 -8.30 -2.43 0.26
C LEU A 120 -7.15 -3.19 -0.39
N PHE A 121 -7.47 -4.13 -1.29
CA PHE A 121 -6.48 -4.96 -1.98
C PHE A 121 -6.81 -5.03 -3.47
N ALA A 122 -5.80 -4.81 -4.31
CA ALA A 122 -5.89 -5.03 -5.74
C ALA A 122 -4.65 -5.75 -6.29
N LEU A 123 -4.91 -6.76 -7.11
CA LEU A 123 -3.93 -7.42 -7.95
C LEU A 123 -4.33 -7.20 -9.41
N ARG A 124 -3.44 -6.61 -10.20
CA ARG A 124 -3.50 -6.65 -11.66
C ARG A 124 -2.57 -7.74 -12.16
N HIS A 125 -3.10 -8.67 -12.95
CA HIS A 125 -2.33 -9.74 -13.58
C HIS A 125 -2.98 -10.12 -14.92
N GLU A 126 -2.18 -10.24 -15.99
CA GLU A 126 -2.66 -10.56 -17.36
C GLU A 126 -3.87 -9.69 -17.79
N ASP A 127 -3.77 -8.38 -17.56
CA ASP A 127 -4.82 -7.38 -17.84
C ASP A 127 -6.16 -7.56 -17.10
N GLN A 128 -6.21 -8.46 -16.13
CA GLN A 128 -7.34 -8.59 -15.21
C GLN A 128 -7.03 -7.90 -13.89
N LEU A 129 -8.03 -7.19 -13.35
CA LEU A 129 -7.97 -6.55 -12.04
C LEU A 129 -8.83 -7.35 -11.06
N TYR A 130 -8.20 -7.86 -10.01
CA TYR A 130 -8.82 -8.59 -8.91
C TYR A 130 -8.85 -7.69 -7.69
N GLU A 131 -10.04 -7.32 -7.23
CA GLU A 131 -10.24 -6.33 -6.18
C GLU A 131 -10.96 -6.93 -4.99
N PHE A 132 -10.47 -6.63 -3.79
CA PHE A 132 -11.11 -6.97 -2.53
C PHE A 132 -11.12 -5.74 -1.64
N ARG A 133 -12.32 -5.26 -1.29
CA ARG A 133 -12.51 -4.14 -0.35
C ARG A 133 -13.37 -4.60 0.82
N SER A 134 -13.03 -4.21 2.04
CA SER A 134 -13.88 -4.50 3.22
C SER A 134 -15.24 -3.79 3.17
N SER A 135 -15.40 -2.78 2.31
CA SER A 135 -16.67 -2.09 2.04
C SER A 135 -17.56 -2.77 1.00
N ASP A 136 -17.03 -3.75 0.24
CA ASP A 136 -17.78 -4.48 -0.78
C ASP A 136 -18.47 -5.71 -0.16
N PHE A 137 -19.75 -5.91 -0.50
CA PHE A 137 -20.55 -6.99 0.07
C PHE A 137 -20.03 -8.37 -0.32
N GLY A 138 -19.92 -9.27 0.67
CA GLY A 138 -19.50 -10.67 0.44
C GLY A 138 -17.99 -10.89 0.54
N ASN A 139 -17.19 -9.83 0.70
CA ASN A 139 -15.77 -9.96 0.98
C ASN A 139 -15.51 -10.29 2.45
N PHE A 140 -14.63 -11.26 2.68
CA PHE A 140 -14.15 -11.68 3.98
C PHE A 140 -12.64 -11.53 4.04
N PHE A 141 -12.15 -11.08 5.19
CA PHE A 141 -10.73 -10.87 5.44
C PHE A 141 -10.29 -11.57 6.72
N ASP A 142 -9.15 -12.24 6.62
CA ASP A 142 -8.38 -12.77 7.73
C ASP A 142 -6.98 -12.16 7.67
N TRP A 143 -6.54 -11.45 8.70
CA TRP A 143 -5.33 -10.64 8.63
C TRP A 143 -4.63 -10.49 9.99
N ASP A 144 -3.30 -10.35 9.91
CA ASP A 144 -2.37 -10.16 11.02
C ASP A 144 -1.22 -9.27 10.55
N PHE A 145 -1.15 -8.06 11.09
CA PHE A 145 -0.13 -7.06 10.81
C PHE A 145 0.67 -6.72 12.06
N LYS A 146 1.99 -6.70 11.88
CA LYS A 146 2.98 -6.25 12.85
C LYS A 146 4.13 -5.59 12.10
N LEU A 147 4.96 -4.82 12.80
CA LEU A 147 6.12 -4.21 12.17
C LEU A 147 7.02 -5.30 11.54
N GLY A 148 7.29 -5.16 10.24
CA GLY A 148 8.06 -6.12 9.45
C GLY A 148 7.29 -7.33 8.93
N SER A 149 5.98 -7.50 9.21
CA SER A 149 5.19 -8.59 8.64
C SER A 149 3.72 -8.24 8.43
N TRP A 150 3.23 -8.53 7.21
CA TRP A 150 1.84 -8.37 6.84
C TRP A 150 1.32 -9.67 6.23
N ASN A 151 0.32 -10.29 6.87
CA ASN A 151 -0.33 -11.50 6.36
C ASN A 151 -1.82 -11.25 6.19
N VAL A 152 -2.35 -11.52 4.99
CA VAL A 152 -3.77 -11.38 4.69
C VAL A 152 -4.26 -12.53 3.83
N THR A 153 -5.46 -13.00 4.13
CA THR A 153 -6.31 -13.73 3.20
C THR A 153 -7.59 -12.93 2.96
N ALA A 154 -7.86 -12.57 1.72
CA ALA A 154 -9.12 -11.96 1.29
C ALA A 154 -9.90 -12.94 0.41
N SER A 155 -11.23 -13.00 0.51
CA SER A 155 -12.04 -13.84 -0.37
C SER A 155 -13.46 -13.30 -0.57
N ASP A 156 -14.03 -13.52 -1.76
CA ASP A 156 -15.42 -13.18 -2.10
C ASP A 156 -16.33 -14.44 -2.19
N GLY A 157 -15.76 -15.60 -1.85
CA GLY A 157 -16.40 -16.91 -1.99
C GLY A 157 -16.15 -17.63 -3.32
N PHE A 158 -15.59 -17.00 -4.35
CA PHE A 158 -15.20 -17.65 -5.61
C PHE A 158 -13.73 -17.40 -5.97
N LYS A 159 -13.19 -16.29 -5.50
CA LYS A 159 -11.79 -15.90 -5.56
C LYS A 159 -11.26 -15.76 -4.15
N LYS A 160 -9.98 -16.10 -3.98
CA LYS A 160 -9.24 -15.96 -2.73
C LYS A 160 -7.85 -15.43 -3.04
N LEU A 161 -7.46 -14.37 -2.37
CA LEU A 161 -6.16 -13.73 -2.44
C LEU A 161 -5.41 -13.98 -1.14
N GLU A 162 -4.24 -14.58 -1.20
CA GLU A 162 -3.31 -14.73 -0.08
C GLU A 162 -2.12 -13.79 -0.30
N VAL A 163 -1.81 -12.96 0.69
CA VAL A 163 -0.75 -11.96 0.65
C VAL A 163 0.13 -12.14 1.88
N THR A 164 1.42 -12.29 1.64
CA THR A 164 2.45 -12.28 2.70
C THR A 164 3.52 -11.28 2.29
N ALA A 165 3.73 -10.26 3.10
CA ALA A 165 4.81 -9.30 2.95
C ALA A 165 5.68 -9.26 4.20
N TRP A 166 6.97 -9.02 4.02
CA TRP A 166 7.93 -9.00 5.12
C TRP A 166 9.19 -8.19 4.83
N VAL A 167 9.76 -7.67 5.90
CA VAL A 167 11.08 -7.03 5.96
C VAL A 167 11.64 -7.18 7.38
N ASP A 168 12.96 -7.13 7.54
CA ASP A 168 13.55 -6.98 8.88
C ASP A 168 13.18 -5.57 9.40
N PRO A 169 12.54 -5.42 10.58
CA PRO A 169 12.15 -4.12 11.11
C PRO A 169 13.30 -3.10 11.18
N LYS A 170 14.55 -3.54 11.30
CA LYS A 170 15.72 -2.65 11.30
C LYS A 170 15.99 -1.95 9.96
N ASP A 171 15.46 -2.50 8.87
CA ASP A 171 15.63 -2.00 7.50
C ASP A 171 14.47 -1.07 7.09
N MET A 172 13.61 -0.71 8.04
CA MET A 172 12.54 0.29 7.89
C MET A 172 12.99 1.65 8.41
N MET A 173 12.54 2.71 7.74
CA MET A 173 12.74 4.10 8.16
C MET A 173 11.53 4.55 8.99
N ASP A 174 11.76 5.34 10.05
CA ASP A 174 10.69 6.05 10.77
C ASP A 174 10.53 7.46 10.17
N LEU A 175 9.52 7.63 9.33
CA LEU A 175 9.13 8.94 8.81
C LEU A 175 8.15 9.60 9.79
N GLN A 176 8.60 10.72 10.37
CA GLN A 176 7.83 11.43 11.39
C GLN A 176 7.06 12.60 10.79
N PHE A 177 5.73 12.56 10.93
CA PHE A 177 4.83 13.62 10.50
C PHE A 177 4.34 14.43 11.69
N HIS A 178 4.64 15.72 11.70
CA HIS A 178 4.04 16.65 12.66
C HIS A 178 2.61 16.95 12.26
N THR A 179 1.66 16.54 13.10
CA THR A 179 0.24 16.79 12.88
C THR A 179 -0.14 18.22 13.28
N PRO A 180 -1.26 18.78 12.76
CA PRO A 180 -1.71 20.12 13.13
C PRO A 180 -2.01 20.31 14.63
N ASP A 181 -2.29 19.24 15.37
CA ASP A 181 -2.48 19.24 16.82
C ASP A 181 -1.16 19.04 17.61
N GLY A 182 -0.01 19.07 16.94
CA GLY A 182 1.31 19.02 17.55
C GLY A 182 1.76 17.63 17.98
N LYS A 183 1.02 16.58 17.61
CA LYS A 183 1.44 15.19 17.81
C LYS A 183 2.42 14.78 16.71
N ILE A 184 3.15 13.71 16.96
CA ILE A 184 3.99 13.06 15.95
C ILE A 184 3.26 11.80 15.53
N PHE A 185 3.05 11.67 14.22
CA PHE A 185 2.60 10.43 13.61
C PHE A 185 3.82 9.73 13.02
N HIS A 186 3.96 8.44 13.28
CA HIS A 186 5.07 7.62 12.84
C HIS A 186 4.64 6.77 11.65
N ASP A 187 5.43 6.79 10.58
CA ASP A 187 5.28 5.88 9.45
C ASP A 187 6.54 5.08 9.27
N TYR A 188 6.45 3.81 9.62
CA TYR A 188 7.54 2.88 9.38
C TYR A 188 7.45 2.39 7.95
N GLU A 189 8.37 2.82 7.09
CA GLU A 189 8.36 2.54 5.65
C GLU A 189 9.66 1.88 5.17
N THR A 190 9.55 1.00 4.18
CA THR A 190 10.67 0.56 3.35
C THR A 190 10.26 0.46 1.89
N LEU A 191 11.18 0.73 0.97
CA LEU A 191 11.01 0.46 -0.47
C LEU A 191 11.68 -0.86 -0.90
N CYS A 192 12.32 -1.56 0.05
CA CYS A 192 13.13 -2.76 -0.18
C CYS A 192 12.50 -4.01 0.48
N GLY A 193 11.19 -4.02 0.65
CA GLY A 193 10.44 -5.12 1.23
C GLY A 193 10.29 -6.32 0.29
N ASN A 194 9.78 -7.41 0.84
CA ASN A 194 9.45 -8.63 0.10
C ASN A 194 7.95 -8.86 0.10
N LEU A 195 7.44 -9.44 -0.99
CA LEU A 195 6.02 -9.69 -1.18
C LEU A 195 5.80 -11.02 -1.91
N HIS A 196 4.87 -11.81 -1.41
CA HIS A 196 4.32 -13.02 -2.03
C HIS A 196 2.81 -12.86 -2.15
N VAL A 197 2.29 -12.95 -3.39
CA VAL A 197 0.86 -12.89 -3.69
C VAL A 197 0.44 -14.18 -4.37
N LYS A 198 -0.62 -14.82 -3.88
CA LYS A 198 -1.27 -15.96 -4.54
C LYS A 198 -2.73 -15.66 -4.77
N LEU A 199 -3.22 -15.97 -5.95
CA LEU A 199 -4.65 -15.94 -6.27
C LEU A 199 -5.14 -17.36 -6.52
N PHE A 200 -6.30 -17.65 -5.96
CA PHE A 200 -7.01 -18.90 -6.14
C PHE A 200 -8.43 -18.63 -6.64
N GLU A 201 -8.93 -19.52 -7.47
CA GLU A 201 -10.31 -19.52 -7.93
C GLU A 201 -10.97 -20.87 -7.65
N ARG A 202 -12.30 -20.88 -7.54
CA ARG A 202 -13.09 -22.11 -7.52
C ARG A 202 -14.38 -21.93 -8.32
N LYS A 203 -14.79 -22.99 -8.99
CA LYS A 203 -15.98 -22.99 -9.86
C LYS A 203 -17.31 -22.96 -9.10
N ALA A 204 -17.30 -23.44 -7.84
CA ALA A 204 -18.46 -23.44 -6.96
C ALA A 204 -18.02 -23.44 -5.49
N LEU A 205 -18.92 -23.06 -4.57
CA LEU A 205 -18.61 -22.88 -3.13
C LEU A 205 -18.04 -24.13 -2.42
N LEU A 206 -18.33 -25.33 -2.92
CA LEU A 206 -17.85 -26.60 -2.35
C LEU A 206 -16.71 -27.23 -3.16
N PHE A 207 -16.29 -26.59 -4.25
CA PHE A 207 -15.17 -27.07 -5.05
C PHE A 207 -13.85 -26.65 -4.42
N PRO A 208 -12.77 -27.43 -4.62
CA PRO A 208 -11.45 -27.06 -4.14
C PRO A 208 -10.99 -25.74 -4.78
N TRP A 209 -10.15 -25.02 -4.04
CA TRP A 209 -9.44 -23.86 -4.55
C TRP A 209 -8.34 -24.32 -5.53
N GLU A 210 -8.34 -23.75 -6.72
CA GLU A 210 -7.29 -23.91 -7.72
C GLU A 210 -6.43 -22.66 -7.73
N LYS A 211 -5.11 -22.79 -7.51
CA LYS A 211 -4.18 -21.66 -7.58
C LYS A 211 -3.99 -21.25 -9.03
N VAL A 212 -4.33 -20.02 -9.35
CA VAL A 212 -4.25 -19.47 -10.71
C VAL A 212 -3.10 -18.47 -10.87
N VAL A 213 -2.67 -17.82 -9.79
CA VAL A 213 -1.55 -16.87 -9.79
C VAL A 213 -0.65 -17.12 -8.59
N ASP A 214 0.67 -17.01 -8.78
CA ASP A 214 1.69 -17.14 -7.74
C ASP A 214 2.86 -16.20 -8.10
N LEU A 215 2.96 -15.06 -7.40
CA LEU A 215 3.87 -13.97 -7.72
C LEU A 215 4.77 -13.65 -6.53
N THR A 216 6.04 -13.42 -6.79
CA THR A 216 7.01 -13.00 -5.77
C THR A 216 7.76 -11.76 -6.22
N SER A 217 7.96 -10.81 -5.30
CA SER A 217 8.75 -9.60 -5.47
C SER A 217 9.72 -9.54 -4.30
N ILE A 218 11.01 -9.79 -4.55
CA ILE A 218 12.07 -9.77 -3.53
C ILE A 218 12.82 -8.44 -3.56
N GLN A 219 12.89 -7.76 -2.41
CA GLN A 219 13.54 -6.45 -2.23
C GLN A 219 13.05 -5.34 -3.17
N LYS A 220 11.80 -5.43 -3.62
CA LYS A 220 11.18 -4.48 -4.57
C LYS A 220 9.75 -4.10 -4.18
N ALA A 221 9.34 -4.38 -2.94
CA ALA A 221 8.03 -4.00 -2.42
C ALA A 221 8.14 -2.78 -1.50
N GLY A 222 7.26 -1.81 -1.69
CA GLY A 222 7.01 -0.74 -0.74
C GLY A 222 6.09 -1.25 0.38
N LEU A 223 6.55 -1.17 1.63
CA LEU A 223 5.80 -1.62 2.81
C LEU A 223 5.75 -0.51 3.85
N GLU A 224 4.55 -0.20 4.34
CA GLU A 224 4.31 0.82 5.35
C GLU A 224 3.45 0.27 6.50
N LEU A 225 3.76 0.73 7.71
CA LEU A 225 2.89 0.60 8.88
C LEU A 225 2.96 1.91 9.67
N GLY A 226 1.90 2.71 9.57
CA GLY A 226 1.80 4.00 10.22
C GLY A 226 0.93 3.95 11.47
N MET A 227 1.31 4.68 12.52
CA MET A 227 0.52 4.82 13.75
C MET A 227 0.80 6.13 14.50
N ASP A 228 -0.11 6.52 15.39
CA ASP A 228 -0.03 7.77 16.17
C ASP A 228 0.87 7.71 17.42
N HIS A 229 1.64 6.62 17.55
CA HIS A 229 2.56 6.34 18.64
C HIS A 229 3.83 5.67 18.10
N ILE A 230 4.87 5.57 18.95
CA ILE A 230 6.06 4.79 18.62
C ILE A 230 5.68 3.31 18.70
N TYR A 231 6.08 2.52 17.70
CA TYR A 231 5.78 1.09 17.67
C TYR A 231 6.30 0.38 18.93
N ASP A 232 5.45 -0.46 19.51
CA ASP A 232 5.81 -1.42 20.54
C ASP A 232 5.25 -2.81 20.19
N ASN A 233 5.77 -3.85 20.85
CA ASN A 233 5.36 -5.23 20.59
C ASN A 233 4.01 -5.61 21.25
N ASP A 234 3.38 -4.69 21.98
CA ASP A 234 2.11 -4.92 22.67
C ASP A 234 0.92 -4.56 21.76
N HIS A 235 1.14 -3.80 20.68
CA HIS A 235 0.12 -3.44 19.70
C HIS A 235 0.11 -4.38 18.49
N PHE A 236 -1.04 -5.03 18.29
CA PHE A 236 -1.33 -5.87 17.12
C PHE A 236 -2.46 -5.26 16.32
N TYR A 237 -2.27 -5.16 15.02
CA TYR A 237 -3.33 -4.76 14.12
C TYR A 237 -3.87 -6.03 13.45
N GLY A 238 -5.09 -6.41 13.83
CA GLY A 238 -5.77 -7.59 13.28
C GLY A 238 -6.00 -8.66 14.32
N LYS A 239 -5.84 -9.93 13.94
CA LYS A 239 -5.90 -11.04 14.90
C LYS A 239 -4.72 -10.92 15.88
N THR A 240 -5.03 -10.98 17.17
CA THR A 240 -4.02 -11.18 18.21
C THR A 240 -3.47 -12.62 18.08
N PRO A 241 -2.16 -12.85 18.24
CA PRO A 241 -1.55 -14.19 18.25
C PRO A 241 -2.19 -15.15 19.27
#